data_AF-A0A2K8PFA8-F1
#
_entry.id   AF-A0A2K8PFA8-F1
#
_cell.length_a   1.000
_cell.length_b   1.000
_cell.length_c   1.000
_cell.angle_alpha   90.00
_cell.angle_beta   90.00
_cell.angle_gamma   90.00
#
_symmetry.space_group_name_H-M   'P 1'
#
loop_
_entity.id
_entity.type
_entity.pdbx_description
1 polymer ?
#
loop_
_entity_poly.entity_id
_entity_poly.type
_entity_poly.pdbx_seq_one_letter_code
_entity_poly.pdbx_strand_id
1 'polypeptide(L)'
;MNLNGVNRIETDDLWGKARVAQAAPTTDDVTVLEESVPFGDEQIRAGCVQSGDVQAVILQSRKGATPAVPLHQAVILQGQLLG
;
A
#
# COMPACT_ATOMS: atom_id res chain seq x y z
N MET A 1 7.25 12.76 -3.47
CA MET A 1 8.31 11.78 -3.77
C MET A 1 8.19 11.44 -5.25
N ASN A 2 9.25 11.65 -6.05
CA ASN A 2 9.23 11.30 -7.48
C ASN A 2 9.90 9.92 -7.62
N LEU A 3 9.11 8.91 -8.00
CA LEU A 3 9.58 7.54 -8.21
C LEU A 3 9.82 7.38 -9.71
N ASN A 4 11.07 7.10 -10.10
CA ASN A 4 11.47 7.04 -11.50
C ASN A 4 10.58 6.09 -12.31
N GLY A 5 9.97 6.60 -13.38
CA GLY A 5 9.13 5.80 -14.28
C GLY A 5 7.66 5.70 -13.89
N VAL A 6 7.28 6.13 -12.68
CA VAL A 6 5.89 6.08 -12.21
C VAL A 6 5.11 7.27 -12.75
N ASN A 7 4.12 7.00 -13.59
CA ASN A 7 3.33 8.04 -14.24
C ASN A 7 2.23 8.60 -13.33
N ARG A 8 1.58 7.71 -12.57
CA ARG A 8 0.46 8.04 -11.67
C ARG A 8 0.30 6.94 -10.62
N ILE A 9 0.03 7.34 -9.39
CA ILE A 9 -0.29 6.43 -8.29
C ILE A 9 -1.72 6.73 -7.82
N GLU A 10 -2.52 5.70 -7.66
CA GLU A 10 -3.92 5.75 -7.22
C GLU A 10 -4.13 4.93 -5.95
N THR A 11 -5.22 5.19 -5.24
CA THR A 11 -5.59 4.42 -4.04
C THR A 11 -6.02 3.02 -4.44
N ASP A 12 -5.56 2.01 -3.70
CA ASP A 12 -6.03 0.65 -3.86
C ASP A 12 -7.41 0.46 -3.20
N ASP A 13 -8.46 0.66 -4.00
CA ASP A 13 -9.86 0.53 -3.60
C ASP A 13 -10.27 -0.90 -3.22
N LEU A 14 -9.49 -1.93 -3.59
CA LEU A 14 -9.83 -3.32 -3.25
C LEU A 14 -9.73 -3.57 -1.75
N TRP A 15 -8.77 -2.91 -1.09
CA TRP A 15 -8.61 -3.04 0.35
C TRP A 15 -9.68 -2.30 1.15
N GLY A 16 -10.04 -1.08 0.73
CA GLY A 16 -11.13 -0.34 1.39
C GLY A 16 -12.39 -1.21 1.49
N LYS A 17 -12.70 -1.94 0.42
CA LYS A 17 -13.81 -2.91 0.37
C LYS A 17 -13.55 -4.16 1.23
N ALA A 18 -12.36 -4.74 1.15
CA ALA A 18 -12.00 -5.95 1.91
C ALA A 18 -11.99 -5.70 3.43
N ARG A 19 -11.51 -4.54 3.89
CA ARG A 19 -11.48 -4.15 5.31
C ARG A 19 -12.88 -4.03 5.88
N VAL A 20 -13.79 -3.36 5.16
CA VAL A 20 -15.19 -3.19 5.58
C VAL A 20 -15.91 -4.54 5.68
N ALA A 21 -15.49 -5.54 4.91
CA ALA A 21 -16.05 -6.88 4.96
C ALA A 21 -15.52 -7.75 6.13
N GLN A 22 -14.52 -7.30 6.90
CA GLN A 22 -13.97 -8.06 8.03
C GLN A 22 -14.87 -7.94 9.28
N ALA A 23 -14.96 -9.04 10.05
CA ALA A 23 -15.79 -9.10 11.27
C ALA A 23 -15.31 -8.17 12.40
N ALA A 24 -14.02 -7.81 12.41
CA ALA A 24 -13.42 -6.86 13.32
C ALA A 24 -12.41 -5.99 12.55
N PRO A 25 -12.85 -4.89 11.93
CA PRO A 25 -11.96 -4.04 11.14
C PRO A 25 -10.91 -3.37 12.04
N THR A 26 -9.67 -3.39 11.60
CA THR A 26 -8.60 -2.62 12.25
C THR A 26 -8.85 -1.11 12.06
N THR A 27 -8.53 -0.33 13.09
CA THR A 27 -8.62 1.14 13.09
C THR A 27 -7.37 1.84 12.59
N ASP A 28 -6.29 1.11 12.33
CA ASP A 28 -5.07 1.71 11.82
C ASP A 28 -5.34 2.36 10.45
N ASP A 29 -4.99 3.64 10.34
CA ASP A 29 -5.09 4.43 9.11
C ASP A 29 -4.01 3.97 8.12
N VAL A 30 -4.18 2.76 7.58
CA VAL A 30 -3.33 2.17 6.55
C VAL A 30 -3.89 2.52 5.18
N THR A 31 -3.10 3.25 4.40
CA THR A 31 -3.40 3.55 3.01
C THR A 31 -2.42 2.82 2.11
N VAL A 32 -2.93 2.09 1.13
CA VAL A 32 -2.09 1.49 0.08
C VAL A 32 -2.47 2.10 -1.25
N LEU A 33 -1.45 2.32 -2.05
CA LEU A 33 -1.51 2.97 -3.33
C LEU A 33 -0.87 2.06 -4.38
N GLU A 34 -1.40 2.08 -5.59
CA GLU A 34 -0.90 1.32 -6.73
C GLU A 34 -0.62 2.22 -7.93
N GLU A 35 0.43 1.88 -8.69
CA GLU A 35 0.69 2.54 -9.97
C GLU A 35 -0.40 2.21 -10.99
N SER A 36 -0.96 3.26 -11.60
CA SER A 36 -1.98 3.16 -12.64
C SER A 36 -1.42 2.57 -13.93
N VAL A 37 -2.23 1.80 -14.63
CA VAL A 37 -1.92 1.31 -15.99
C VAL A 37 -1.86 2.50 -16.97
N PRO A 38 -0.92 2.52 -17.93
CA PRO A 38 0.14 1.53 -18.15
C PRO A 38 1.36 1.76 -17.24
N PHE A 39 1.77 0.69 -16.55
CA PHE A 39 3.07 0.61 -15.86
C PHE A 39 4.10 -0.10 -16.76
N GLY A 40 5.38 0.08 -16.47
CA GLY A 40 6.48 -0.53 -17.23
C GLY A 40 6.64 -2.04 -16.97
N ASP A 41 7.87 -2.55 -17.07
CA ASP A 41 8.16 -3.97 -16.77
C ASP A 41 7.88 -4.33 -15.30
N GLU A 42 7.92 -3.34 -14.41
CA GLU A 42 7.63 -3.45 -12.99
C GLU A 42 6.49 -2.52 -12.60
N GLN A 43 5.59 -3.00 -11.75
CA GLN A 43 4.56 -2.18 -11.11
C GLN A 43 5.06 -1.75 -9.73
N ILE A 44 4.96 -0.46 -9.43
CA ILE A 44 5.20 0.07 -8.09
C ILE A 44 3.91 0.10 -7.28
N ARG A 45 4.00 -0.33 -6.02
CA ARG A 45 2.97 -0.12 -5.00
C ARG A 45 3.59 0.52 -3.76
N ALA A 46 2.80 1.33 -3.07
CA ALA A 46 3.23 2.04 -1.88
C ALA A 46 2.23 1.84 -0.74
N GLY A 47 2.72 1.60 0.47
CA GLY A 47 1.91 1.59 1.68
C GLY A 47 2.34 2.70 2.62
N CYS A 48 1.39 3.47 3.12
CA CYS A 48 1.62 4.54 4.07
C CYS A 48 1.09 4.12 5.44
N VAL A 49 1.91 4.33 6.47
CA VAL A 49 1.52 4.12 7.87
C VAL A 49 2.03 5.28 8.73
N GLN A 50 1.16 5.76 9.61
CA GLN A 50 1.48 6.79 10.60
C GLN A 50 1.52 6.15 11.99
N SER A 51 2.57 6.45 12.77
CA SER A 51 2.66 6.06 14.18
C SER A 51 3.28 7.22 14.97
N GLY A 52 2.48 7.87 15.80
CA GLY A 52 2.86 9.11 16.50
C GLY A 52 3.36 10.19 15.53
N ASP A 53 4.60 10.61 15.72
CA ASP A 53 5.29 11.61 14.88
C ASP A 53 6.00 11.00 13.66
N VAL A 54 5.89 9.68 13.46
CA VAL A 54 6.52 8.96 12.35
C VAL A 54 5.53 8.75 11.22
N GLN A 55 5.90 9.19 10.02
CA GLN A 55 5.28 8.79 8.77
C GLN A 55 6.22 7.85 8.02
N ALA A 56 5.82 6.60 7.83
CA ALA A 56 6.55 5.64 7.03
C ALA A 56 5.87 5.41 5.68
N VAL A 57 6.70 5.13 4.67
CA VAL A 57 6.28 4.72 3.32
C VAL A 57 7.03 3.45 2.96
N ILE A 58 6.28 2.39 2.67
CA ILE A 58 6.78 1.08 2.26
C ILE A 58 6.58 0.96 0.76
N LEU A 59 7.69 0.81 0.02
CA LEU A 59 7.66 0.67 -1.44
C LEU A 59 7.92 -0.78 -1.82
N GLN A 60 7.08 -1.31 -2.71
CA GLN A 60 7.27 -2.61 -3.32
C GLN A 60 7.31 -2.45 -4.84
N SER A 61 8.44 -2.83 -5.44
CA SER A 61 8.56 -3.02 -6.89
C SER A 61 8.47 -4.51 -7.21
N ARG A 62 7.67 -4.88 -8.21
CA ARG A 62 7.60 -6.26 -8.69
C ARG A 62 7.34 -6.30 -10.19
N LYS A 63 7.97 -7.25 -10.88
CA LYS A 63 7.72 -7.51 -12.30
C LYS A 63 6.27 -7.92 -12.55
N GLY A 64 5.64 -7.25 -13.52
CA GLY A 64 4.24 -7.46 -13.89
C GLY A 64 3.22 -7.06 -12.82
N ALA A 65 1.94 -7.32 -13.09
CA ALA A 65 0.85 -7.05 -12.14
C ALA A 65 0.83 -8.11 -11.03
N THR A 66 0.94 -7.67 -9.78
CA THR A 66 0.85 -8.54 -8.59
C THR A 66 -0.38 -8.15 -7.78
N PRO A 67 -1.13 -9.13 -7.21
CA PRO A 67 -2.24 -8.82 -6.30
C PRO A 67 -1.76 -7.94 -5.15
N ALA A 68 -2.56 -6.95 -4.74
CA ALA A 68 -2.16 -5.99 -3.71
C ALA A 68 -1.98 -6.60 -2.32
N VAL A 69 -2.66 -7.72 -2.04
CA VAL A 69 -2.83 -8.34 -0.72
C VAL A 69 -1.53 -8.51 0.09
N PRO A 70 -0.39 -8.94 -0.50
CA PRO A 70 0.86 -9.09 0.24
C PRO A 70 1.41 -7.76 0.79
N LEU A 71 1.21 -6.64 0.10
CA LEU A 71 1.67 -5.34 0.56
C LEU A 71 0.86 -4.87 1.77
N HIS A 72 -0.46 -5.06 1.76
CA HIS A 72 -1.33 -4.71 2.88
C HIS A 72 -0.92 -5.39 4.17
N GLN A 73 -0.69 -6.71 4.12
CA GLN A 73 -0.23 -7.46 5.27
C GLN A 73 1.11 -6.94 5.78
N ALA A 74 2.03 -6.61 4.88
CA ALA A 74 3.30 -6.01 5.25
C ALA A 74 3.11 -4.65 5.95
N VAL A 75 2.22 -3.78 5.45
CA VAL A 75 2.01 -2.45 6.04
C VAL A 75 1.38 -2.53 7.43
N ILE A 76 0.41 -3.42 7.63
CA ILE A 76 -0.19 -3.66 8.96
C ILE A 76 0.88 -4.16 9.94
N LEU A 77 1.67 -5.16 9.55
CA LEU A 77 2.74 -5.69 10.39
C LEU A 77 3.80 -4.63 10.71
N GLN A 78 4.14 -3.76 9.76
CA GLN A 78 5.06 -2.65 9.99
C GLN A 78 4.46 -1.60 10.93
N GLY A 79 3.16 -1.30 10.84
CA GLY A 79 2.47 -0.43 11.80
C GLY A 79 2.58 -0.94 13.23
N GLN A 80 2.32 -2.24 13.42
CA GLN A 80 2.43 -2.91 14.73
C GLN A 80 3.85 -2.90 15.31
N LEU A 81 4.88 -2.88 14.45
CA LEU A 81 6.28 -2.78 14.91
C LEU A 81 6.69 -1.35 15.28
N LEU A 82 5.99 -0.34 14.77
CA LEU A 82 6.32 1.06 15.00
C LEU A 82 5.74 1.61 16.31
N GLY A 83 4.72 0.97 16.90
CA GLY A 83 4.26 1.28 18.26
C GLY A 83 2.76 1.18 18.46
#